data_AF-A0A445EUJ1-F1
#
_entry.id   AF-A0A445EUJ1-F1
#
_cell.length_a   1.000
_cell.length_b   1.000
_cell.length_c   1.000
_cell.angle_alpha   90.00
_cell.angle_beta   90.00
_cell.angle_gamma   90.00
#
_symmetry.space_group_name_H-M   'P 1'
#
loop_
_entity.id
_entity.type
_entity.pdbx_description
1 polymer ?
#
loop_
_entity_poly.entity_id
_entity_poly.type
_entity_poly.pdbx_seq_one_letter_code
_entity_poly.pdbx_strand_id
1 'polypeptide(L)'
;MMSCSPSSSSSEEEDESFESYRRGGYHAVKIGDQFAGGRYIAQKKLGWGQFSTVWLAYDTKDEKYVALKIQKSAAQFVQAALHEIDILSAIGDGSPSHTKFVAQLIDHFKHTGPNGNHLCMVLEFLGDSLLRLIKYTRYKGIPLKKVREICTCILIGLDYLHREHGIIHTDLKPENILLISPINPSRDPLSTGASPILERPEGSISPSPSHMEKRLKRRARRMSMSLSMGRGDSIDEYPKRNIEEIDVRCKIVDFGNACWADNQFTDLVQTRQYRAPEVILQAGYSYSIDMWSFACIAFELATGDMLFNPRAGQGFSEDEDHLALMMELLGKFPKKMATSGAKCKDFFDRFGDLKRIRRLKMCPLKKLLVERYKFSEKDANEFSEFLLPLLDLSPEKRPSAQQCLQHPWIKDIDYAPFDIINNGNSLENLNVGMRNLQIAVGK
;
A
#
# COMPACT_ATOMS: atom_id res chain seq x y z
N MET A 1 -15.95 20.36 -27.76
CA MET A 1 -15.73 19.12 -28.53
C MET A 1 -14.29 19.08 -28.99
N MET A 2 -13.45 18.32 -28.30
CA MET A 2 -12.20 17.75 -28.81
C MET A 2 -12.01 16.44 -28.04
N SER A 3 -11.85 15.37 -28.80
CA SER A 3 -11.80 13.98 -28.38
C SER A 3 -10.63 13.73 -27.42
N CYS A 4 -10.95 13.50 -26.15
CA CYS A 4 -10.04 12.85 -25.22
C CYS A 4 -10.02 11.35 -25.57
N SER A 5 -8.93 10.87 -26.17
CA SER A 5 -8.64 9.44 -26.16
C SER A 5 -8.26 9.08 -24.73
N PRO A 6 -9.02 8.21 -24.03
CA PRO A 6 -8.52 7.67 -22.79
C PRO A 6 -7.42 6.69 -23.18
N SER A 7 -6.15 7.02 -22.87
CA SER A 7 -5.16 5.96 -22.64
C SER A 7 -5.57 5.23 -21.37
N SER A 8 -6.61 4.41 -21.50
CA SER A 8 -6.99 3.43 -20.49
C SER A 8 -5.87 2.40 -20.44
N SER A 9 -4.92 2.57 -19.52
CA SER A 9 -4.29 1.39 -18.95
C SER A 9 -5.38 0.68 -18.14
N SER A 10 -6.18 -0.12 -18.83
CA SER A 10 -7.06 -1.09 -18.20
C SER A 10 -6.17 -2.04 -17.43
N SER A 11 -5.96 -1.75 -16.13
CA SER A 11 -5.38 -2.71 -15.19
C SER A 11 -6.44 -3.79 -14.91
N GLU A 12 -6.78 -4.57 -15.93
CA GLU A 12 -7.20 -5.94 -15.67
C GLU A 12 -5.99 -6.61 -15.01
N GLU A 13 -6.22 -7.39 -13.94
CA GLU A 13 -5.15 -8.12 -13.24
C GLU A 13 -4.45 -9.03 -14.26
N GLU A 14 -3.38 -8.55 -14.88
CA GLU A 14 -2.51 -9.37 -15.72
C GLU A 14 -2.01 -10.49 -14.79
N ASP A 15 -2.28 -11.74 -15.17
CA ASP A 15 -1.71 -12.87 -14.47
C ASP A 15 -0.19 -12.89 -14.74
N GLU A 16 0.60 -13.36 -13.78
CA GLU A 16 2.05 -13.53 -13.98
C GLU A 16 2.35 -14.30 -15.27
N SER A 17 3.33 -13.82 -16.04
CA SER A 17 3.82 -14.57 -17.20
C SER A 17 4.32 -15.96 -16.76
N PHE A 18 3.81 -17.00 -17.40
CA PHE A 18 4.20 -18.40 -17.17
C PHE A 18 5.72 -18.61 -17.27
N GLU A 19 6.41 -17.80 -18.07
CA GLU A 19 7.87 -17.83 -18.23
C GLU A 19 8.64 -17.49 -16.95
N SER A 20 7.98 -16.86 -15.98
CA SER A 20 8.57 -16.53 -14.68
C SER A 20 8.61 -17.70 -13.70
N TYR A 21 7.89 -18.80 -13.97
CA TYR A 21 7.91 -20.03 -13.17
C TYR A 21 9.01 -20.99 -13.65
N ARG A 22 10.26 -20.57 -13.46
CA ARG A 22 11.46 -21.31 -13.86
C ARG A 22 12.49 -21.34 -12.75
N ARG A 23 13.59 -22.09 -12.92
CA ARG A 23 14.73 -22.05 -12.00
C ARG A 23 15.20 -20.60 -11.77
N GLY A 24 15.29 -20.19 -10.51
CA GLY A 24 15.58 -18.79 -10.11
C GLY A 24 14.36 -17.85 -10.08
N GLY A 25 13.22 -18.28 -10.61
CA GLY A 25 11.97 -17.53 -10.69
C GLY A 25 11.01 -17.84 -9.54
N TYR A 26 9.70 -17.75 -9.81
CA TYR A 26 8.65 -18.00 -8.81
C TYR A 26 8.55 -19.48 -8.42
N HIS A 27 8.00 -19.74 -7.24
CA HIS A 27 7.57 -21.07 -6.83
C HIS A 27 6.12 -21.32 -7.23
N ALA A 28 5.83 -22.48 -7.84
CA ALA A 28 4.47 -22.86 -8.21
C ALA A 28 3.72 -23.44 -7.01
N VAL A 29 2.84 -22.65 -6.40
CA VAL A 29 2.02 -23.03 -5.24
C VAL A 29 0.63 -23.48 -5.69
N LYS A 30 0.09 -24.50 -5.03
CA LYS A 30 -1.30 -24.96 -5.15
C LYS A 30 -2.02 -24.84 -3.81
N ILE A 31 -3.35 -24.77 -3.87
CA ILE A 31 -4.21 -24.85 -2.69
C ILE A 31 -4.00 -26.20 -2.00
N GLY A 32 -3.83 -26.18 -0.68
CA GLY A 32 -3.50 -27.34 0.15
C GLY A 32 -2.01 -27.67 0.20
N ASP A 33 -1.13 -26.92 -0.46
CA ASP A 33 0.32 -27.10 -0.31
C ASP A 33 0.76 -26.74 1.11
N GLN A 34 1.62 -27.59 1.67
CA GLN A 34 2.13 -27.48 3.03
C GLN A 34 3.53 -26.90 3.04
N PHE A 35 3.77 -25.96 3.95
CA PHE A 35 5.05 -25.29 4.17
C PHE A 35 5.47 -25.43 5.63
N ALA A 36 6.79 -25.33 5.89
CA ALA A 36 7.39 -25.45 7.23
C ALA A 36 6.88 -26.68 8.02
N GLY A 37 6.99 -27.88 7.42
CA GLY A 37 6.60 -29.13 8.07
C GLY A 37 5.11 -29.29 8.30
N GLY A 38 4.25 -28.61 7.53
CA GLY A 38 2.79 -28.69 7.66
C GLY A 38 2.18 -27.58 8.53
N ARG A 39 3.01 -26.68 9.07
CA ARG A 39 2.51 -25.54 9.85
C ARG A 39 1.65 -24.60 9.01
N TYR A 40 2.10 -24.25 7.81
CA TYR A 40 1.40 -23.28 6.96
C TYR A 40 0.80 -23.98 5.74
N ILE A 41 -0.52 -23.92 5.60
CA ILE A 41 -1.25 -24.57 4.50
C ILE A 41 -1.82 -23.51 3.56
N ALA A 42 -1.41 -23.50 2.30
CA ALA A 42 -1.85 -22.52 1.31
C ALA A 42 -3.34 -22.64 1.00
N GLN A 43 -4.07 -21.53 1.08
CA GLN A 43 -5.53 -21.47 0.93
C GLN A 43 -5.93 -20.79 -0.38
N LYS A 44 -5.37 -19.60 -0.64
CA LYS A 44 -5.73 -18.77 -1.79
C LYS A 44 -4.61 -17.80 -2.12
N LYS A 45 -4.34 -17.56 -3.40
CA LYS A 45 -3.42 -16.50 -3.81
C LYS A 45 -4.03 -15.11 -3.52
N LEU A 46 -3.30 -14.26 -2.80
CA LEU A 46 -3.72 -12.90 -2.47
C LEU A 46 -3.23 -11.88 -3.50
N GLY A 47 -2.02 -12.09 -4.01
CA GLY A 47 -1.41 -11.19 -4.97
C GLY A 47 -0.03 -11.65 -5.41
N TRP A 48 0.61 -10.82 -6.21
CA TRP A 48 1.95 -11.03 -6.71
C TRP A 48 2.61 -9.71 -7.08
N GLY A 49 3.94 -9.71 -7.11
CA GLY A 49 4.74 -8.57 -7.54
C GLY A 49 6.01 -9.07 -8.21
N GLN A 50 6.88 -8.14 -8.62
CA GLN A 50 8.09 -8.46 -9.38
C GLN A 50 9.02 -9.48 -8.70
N PHE A 51 8.96 -9.59 -7.36
CA PHE A 51 9.91 -10.37 -6.56
C PHE A 51 9.30 -11.57 -5.83
N SER A 52 7.98 -11.60 -5.64
CA SER A 52 7.30 -12.60 -4.82
C SER A 52 5.88 -12.90 -5.28
N THR A 53 5.36 -14.03 -4.81
CA THR A 53 3.92 -14.27 -4.72
C THR A 53 3.46 -14.20 -3.27
N VAL A 54 2.22 -13.77 -3.03
CA VAL A 54 1.64 -13.71 -1.68
C VAL A 54 0.38 -14.56 -1.63
N TRP A 55 0.29 -15.40 -0.61
CA TRP A 55 -0.77 -16.38 -0.43
C TRP A 55 -1.40 -16.22 0.95
N LEU A 56 -2.71 -16.36 1.03
CA LEU A 56 -3.41 -16.67 2.26
C LEU A 56 -3.00 -18.08 2.65
N ALA A 57 -2.52 -18.25 3.86
CA ALA A 57 -2.23 -19.55 4.45
C ALA A 57 -2.92 -19.68 5.80
N TYR A 58 -3.18 -20.92 6.20
CA TYR A 58 -3.67 -21.24 7.54
C TYR A 58 -2.48 -21.74 8.38
N ASP A 59 -2.23 -21.11 9.53
CA ASP A 59 -1.27 -21.54 10.54
C ASP A 59 -1.94 -22.58 11.45
N THR A 60 -1.54 -23.84 11.33
CA THR A 60 -2.11 -24.95 12.09
C THR A 60 -1.66 -24.98 13.56
N LYS A 61 -0.63 -24.21 13.92
CA LYS A 61 -0.14 -24.13 15.30
C LYS A 61 -0.93 -23.11 16.11
N ASP A 62 -1.12 -21.92 15.54
CA ASP A 62 -1.81 -20.79 16.19
C ASP A 62 -3.30 -20.69 15.79
N GLU A 63 -3.78 -21.62 14.96
CA GLU A 63 -5.16 -21.72 14.45
C GLU A 63 -5.69 -20.44 13.80
N LYS A 64 -4.84 -19.73 13.05
CA LYS A 64 -5.17 -18.43 12.46
C LYS A 64 -4.75 -18.32 10.99
N TYR A 65 -5.40 -17.40 10.28
CA TYR A 65 -5.02 -17.05 8.90
C TYR A 65 -3.85 -16.06 8.88
N VAL A 66 -2.92 -16.28 7.95
CA VAL A 66 -1.70 -15.49 7.77
C VAL A 66 -1.45 -15.21 6.29
N ALA A 67 -0.61 -14.21 5.99
CA ALA A 67 -0.11 -13.94 4.67
C ALA A 67 1.28 -14.56 4.48
N LEU A 68 1.39 -15.55 3.60
CA LEU A 68 2.64 -16.21 3.22
C LEU A 68 3.22 -15.56 1.96
N LYS A 69 4.27 -14.75 2.11
CA LYS A 69 5.03 -14.12 1.01
C LYS A 69 6.19 -15.04 0.63
N ILE A 70 6.22 -15.50 -0.61
CA ILE A 70 7.21 -16.46 -1.14
C ILE A 70 8.05 -15.76 -2.20
N GLN A 71 9.34 -15.60 -1.91
CA GLN A 71 10.29 -14.89 -2.76
C GLN A 71 10.76 -15.74 -3.94
N LYS A 72 11.18 -15.09 -5.04
CA LYS A 72 11.91 -15.75 -6.14
C LYS A 72 13.24 -16.34 -5.64
N SER A 73 13.71 -17.39 -6.30
CA SER A 73 14.87 -18.18 -5.82
C SER A 73 16.23 -17.76 -6.37
N ALA A 74 16.31 -16.84 -7.35
CA ALA A 74 17.60 -16.38 -7.88
C ALA A 74 18.39 -15.60 -6.82
N ALA A 75 19.72 -15.73 -6.83
CA ALA A 75 20.61 -15.15 -5.81
C ALA A 75 20.42 -13.64 -5.60
N GLN A 76 20.17 -12.89 -6.68
CA GLN A 76 19.89 -11.45 -6.64
C GLN A 76 18.64 -11.08 -5.82
N PHE A 77 17.65 -11.97 -5.74
CA PHE A 77 16.43 -11.75 -4.95
C PHE A 77 16.58 -12.23 -3.50
N VAL A 78 17.50 -13.17 -3.25
CA VAL A 78 17.76 -13.70 -1.90
C VAL A 78 18.31 -12.61 -0.99
N GLN A 79 19.27 -11.79 -1.45
CA GLN A 79 19.80 -10.71 -0.63
C GLN A 79 18.76 -9.65 -0.28
N ALA A 80 17.95 -9.22 -1.26
CA ALA A 80 16.85 -8.29 -1.02
C ALA A 80 15.81 -8.87 -0.04
N ALA A 81 15.52 -10.16 -0.13
CA ALA A 81 14.62 -10.84 0.79
C ALA A 81 15.16 -10.96 2.21
N LEU A 82 16.46 -11.24 2.39
CA LEU A 82 17.09 -11.26 3.71
C LEU A 82 17.09 -9.87 4.34
N HIS A 83 17.41 -8.84 3.55
CA HIS A 83 17.33 -7.45 3.98
C HIS A 83 15.91 -7.07 4.46
N GLU A 84 14.88 -7.47 3.72
CA GLU A 84 13.48 -7.27 4.14
C GLU A 84 13.15 -8.00 5.46
N ILE A 85 13.64 -9.23 5.64
CA ILE A 85 13.49 -10.01 6.88
C ILE A 85 14.17 -9.30 8.06
N ASP A 86 15.37 -8.76 7.86
CA ASP A 86 16.13 -8.08 8.90
C ASP A 86 15.40 -6.81 9.37
N ILE A 87 14.88 -6.00 8.43
CA ILE A 87 14.05 -4.83 8.73
C ILE A 87 12.79 -5.23 9.50
N LEU A 88 12.05 -6.21 8.99
CA LEU A 88 10.79 -6.65 9.61
C LEU A 88 11.01 -7.27 11.00
N SER A 89 12.13 -7.96 11.20
CA SER A 89 12.49 -8.54 12.50
C SER A 89 12.81 -7.44 13.51
N ALA A 90 13.56 -6.40 13.11
CA ALA A 90 13.84 -5.25 13.96
C ALA A 90 12.56 -4.53 14.43
N ILE A 91 11.59 -4.37 13.53
CA ILE A 91 10.28 -3.76 13.83
C ILE A 91 9.47 -4.57 14.86
N GLY A 92 9.61 -5.90 14.86
CA GLY A 92 8.84 -6.85 15.67
C GLY A 92 9.25 -6.93 17.14
N ASP A 93 10.45 -6.48 17.49
CA ASP A 93 10.98 -6.53 18.85
C ASP A 93 10.40 -5.38 19.70
N GLY A 94 9.28 -5.62 20.40
CA GLY A 94 8.91 -4.83 21.59
C GLY A 94 7.55 -4.12 21.66
N SER A 95 6.56 -4.40 20.79
CA SER A 95 5.23 -3.77 20.92
C SER A 95 4.04 -4.70 20.61
N PRO A 96 2.90 -4.57 21.33
CA PRO A 96 1.64 -5.23 20.98
C PRO A 96 1.20 -4.93 19.54
N SER A 97 0.77 -5.96 18.82
CA SER A 97 0.55 -6.04 17.36
C SER A 97 -0.25 -4.92 16.69
N HIS A 98 -1.19 -4.30 17.41
CA HIS A 98 -2.23 -3.48 16.78
C HIS A 98 -2.01 -1.97 16.90
N THR A 99 -1.05 -1.51 17.71
CA THR A 99 -0.96 -0.08 18.07
C THR A 99 -0.05 0.74 17.17
N LYS A 100 0.86 0.08 16.45
CA LYS A 100 1.92 0.76 15.67
C LYS A 100 1.62 0.91 14.18
N PHE A 101 0.50 0.35 13.69
CA PHE A 101 0.06 0.46 12.28
C PHE A 101 1.14 0.09 11.24
N VAL A 102 1.97 -0.91 11.56
CA VAL A 102 2.99 -1.49 10.69
C VAL A 102 2.81 -3.01 10.66
N ALA A 103 2.99 -3.64 9.50
CA ALA A 103 2.86 -5.08 9.34
C ALA A 103 3.88 -5.84 10.21
N GLN A 104 3.43 -6.93 10.83
CA GLN A 104 4.29 -7.78 11.64
C GLN A 104 4.74 -9.05 10.91
N LEU A 105 6.03 -9.36 11.04
CA LEU A 105 6.60 -10.65 10.70
C LEU A 105 6.36 -11.63 11.85
N ILE A 106 5.67 -12.73 11.55
CA ILE A 106 5.30 -13.79 12.48
C ILE A 106 6.36 -14.90 12.45
N ASP A 107 6.83 -15.26 11.27
CA ASP A 107 7.79 -16.34 11.05
C ASP A 107 8.52 -16.12 9.72
N HIS A 108 9.69 -16.71 9.55
CA HIS A 108 10.37 -16.79 8.26
C HIS A 108 11.11 -18.12 8.15
N PHE A 109 11.12 -18.70 6.95
CA PHE A 109 11.78 -19.97 6.71
C PHE A 109 12.21 -20.12 5.24
N LYS A 110 12.96 -21.18 4.97
CA LYS A 110 13.39 -21.54 3.62
C LYS A 110 12.56 -22.71 3.11
N HIS A 111 12.04 -22.61 1.89
CA HIS A 111 11.32 -23.66 1.21
C HIS A 111 12.09 -24.13 -0.04
N THR A 112 12.39 -25.42 -0.12
CA THR A 112 13.02 -26.02 -1.30
C THR A 112 11.95 -26.53 -2.24
N GLY A 113 11.88 -25.93 -3.43
CA GLY A 113 10.97 -26.33 -4.51
C GLY A 113 11.71 -26.64 -5.81
N PRO A 114 10.98 -27.02 -6.88
CA PRO A 114 11.58 -27.38 -8.16
C PRO A 114 12.37 -26.23 -8.82
N ASN A 115 12.01 -24.98 -8.50
CA ASN A 115 12.65 -23.78 -9.04
C ASN A 115 13.81 -23.26 -8.19
N GLY A 116 14.16 -23.94 -7.10
CA GLY A 116 15.26 -23.61 -6.22
C GLY A 116 14.82 -23.42 -4.77
N ASN A 117 15.62 -22.66 -4.03
CA ASN A 117 15.35 -22.35 -2.64
C ASN A 117 14.68 -20.98 -2.54
N HIS A 118 13.51 -20.96 -1.93
CA HIS A 118 12.68 -19.76 -1.77
C HIS A 118 12.71 -19.33 -0.31
N LEU A 119 12.97 -18.06 -0.06
CA LEU A 119 12.75 -17.47 1.26
C LEU A 119 11.25 -17.15 1.40
N CYS A 120 10.69 -17.54 2.54
CA CYS A 120 9.29 -17.39 2.86
C CYS A 120 9.18 -16.51 4.12
N MET A 121 8.29 -15.53 4.06
CA MET A 121 7.92 -14.68 5.20
C MET A 121 6.44 -14.92 5.51
N VAL A 122 6.14 -15.08 6.78
CA VAL A 122 4.78 -15.21 7.29
C VAL A 122 4.46 -13.91 8.00
N LEU A 123 3.49 -13.19 7.46
CA LEU A 123 3.01 -11.91 7.96
C LEU A 123 1.59 -12.08 8.49
N GLU A 124 1.14 -11.15 9.33
CA GLU A 124 -0.28 -11.05 9.66
C GLU A 124 -1.14 -10.89 8.39
N PHE A 125 -2.33 -11.48 8.40
CA PHE A 125 -3.28 -11.27 7.30
C PHE A 125 -3.90 -9.88 7.41
N LEU A 126 -3.90 -9.15 6.30
CA LEU A 126 -4.50 -7.83 6.15
C LEU A 126 -5.49 -7.82 4.97
N GLY A 127 -6.33 -6.80 4.94
CA GLY A 127 -7.35 -6.57 3.92
C GLY A 127 -6.81 -6.01 2.60
N ASP A 128 -7.68 -5.24 1.93
CA ASP A 128 -7.37 -4.66 0.63
C ASP A 128 -6.42 -3.45 0.74
N SER A 129 -5.65 -3.18 -0.31
CA SER A 129 -4.80 -1.98 -0.37
C SER A 129 -5.61 -0.71 -0.51
N LEU A 130 -5.03 0.43 -0.13
CA LEU A 130 -5.64 1.74 -0.38
C LEU A 130 -5.83 2.01 -1.88
N LEU A 131 -4.99 1.46 -2.77
CA LEU A 131 -5.26 1.50 -4.21
C LEU A 131 -6.58 0.81 -4.57
N ARG A 132 -6.88 -0.35 -3.95
CA ARG A 132 -8.17 -1.01 -4.15
C ARG A 132 -9.33 -0.18 -3.58
N LEU A 133 -9.12 0.53 -2.48
CA LEU A 133 -10.12 1.46 -1.93
C LEU A 133 -10.39 2.64 -2.88
N ILE A 134 -9.36 3.25 -3.46
CA ILE A 134 -9.49 4.31 -4.49
C ILE A 134 -10.25 3.79 -5.72
N LYS A 135 -9.95 2.56 -6.18
CA LYS A 135 -10.70 1.90 -7.25
C LYS A 135 -12.15 1.62 -6.85
N TYR A 136 -12.40 1.25 -5.61
CA TYR A 136 -13.74 1.00 -5.07
C TYR A 136 -14.60 2.27 -5.10
N THR A 137 -14.02 3.45 -4.79
CA THR A 137 -14.71 4.75 -4.93
C THR A 137 -14.77 5.27 -6.37
N ARG A 138 -14.26 4.49 -7.34
CA ARG A 138 -14.19 4.84 -8.77
C ARG A 138 -13.39 6.13 -9.02
N TYR A 139 -12.30 6.33 -8.27
CA TYR A 139 -11.43 7.51 -8.39
C TYR A 139 -12.18 8.84 -8.19
N LYS A 140 -13.23 8.84 -7.36
CA LYS A 140 -14.01 10.05 -7.04
C LYS A 140 -13.58 10.73 -5.74
N GLY A 141 -12.47 10.28 -5.15
CA GLY A 141 -12.05 10.65 -3.81
C GLY A 141 -12.80 9.90 -2.71
N ILE A 142 -12.30 10.05 -1.49
CA ILE A 142 -12.80 9.48 -0.24
C ILE A 142 -13.24 10.66 0.64
N PRO A 143 -14.34 10.54 1.42
CA PRO A 143 -14.74 11.59 2.36
C PRO A 143 -13.59 11.98 3.30
N LEU A 144 -13.35 13.28 3.49
CA LEU A 144 -12.18 13.79 4.22
C LEU A 144 -12.06 13.25 5.65
N LYS A 145 -13.20 12.96 6.30
CA LYS A 145 -13.21 12.28 7.60
C LYS A 145 -12.45 10.95 7.54
N LYS A 146 -12.76 10.08 6.57
CA LYS A 146 -12.07 8.80 6.38
C LYS A 146 -10.62 8.98 5.91
N VAL A 147 -10.34 9.97 5.06
CA VAL A 147 -8.96 10.31 4.67
C VAL A 147 -8.11 10.64 5.90
N ARG A 148 -8.66 11.41 6.83
CA ARG A 148 -8.00 11.80 8.07
C ARG A 148 -7.74 10.61 9.01
N GLU A 149 -8.69 9.67 9.10
CA GLU A 149 -8.51 8.41 9.85
C GLU A 149 -7.36 7.57 9.28
N ILE A 150 -7.34 7.41 7.95
CA ILE A 150 -6.25 6.73 7.22
C ILE A 150 -4.92 7.45 7.48
N CYS A 151 -4.89 8.77 7.33
CA CYS A 151 -3.70 9.59 7.55
C CYS A 151 -3.15 9.41 8.97
N THR A 152 -4.03 9.34 9.97
CA THR A 152 -3.65 9.13 11.36
C THR A 152 -2.94 7.79 11.54
N CYS A 153 -3.47 6.71 10.98
CA CYS A 153 -2.84 5.38 11.02
C CYS A 153 -1.44 5.41 10.38
N ILE A 154 -1.31 6.00 9.20
CA ILE A 154 -0.04 6.08 8.47
C ILE A 154 0.99 6.91 9.27
N LEU A 155 0.58 8.04 9.84
CA LEU A 155 1.47 8.89 10.64
C LEU A 155 1.96 8.19 11.91
N ILE A 156 1.12 7.41 12.59
CA ILE A 156 1.57 6.62 13.75
C ILE A 156 2.60 5.57 13.32
N GLY A 157 2.35 4.91 12.18
CA GLY A 157 3.30 3.95 11.61
C GLY A 157 4.64 4.59 11.23
N LEU A 158 4.61 5.76 10.60
CA LEU A 158 5.84 6.47 10.23
C LEU A 158 6.59 7.00 11.45
N ASP A 159 5.89 7.49 12.46
CA ASP A 159 6.51 7.93 13.71
C ASP A 159 7.25 6.78 14.39
N TYR A 160 6.65 5.59 14.41
CA TYR A 160 7.27 4.37 14.92
C TYR A 160 8.53 3.99 14.12
N LEU A 161 8.42 3.93 12.79
CA LEU A 161 9.56 3.59 11.91
C LEU A 161 10.71 4.58 12.03
N HIS A 162 10.41 5.88 11.98
CA HIS A 162 11.41 6.95 11.92
C HIS A 162 12.10 7.13 13.27
N ARG A 163 11.33 7.26 14.36
CA ARG A 163 11.87 7.66 15.68
C ARG A 163 12.33 6.47 16.51
N GLU A 164 11.58 5.36 16.51
CA GLU A 164 11.90 4.22 17.37
C GLU A 164 12.90 3.25 16.69
N HIS A 165 12.90 3.16 15.36
CA HIS A 165 13.74 2.20 14.62
C HIS A 165 14.75 2.82 13.66
N GLY A 166 14.65 4.11 13.36
CA GLY A 166 15.54 4.76 12.39
C GLY A 166 15.41 4.22 10.96
N ILE A 167 14.26 3.67 10.60
CA ILE A 167 13.96 3.09 9.28
C ILE A 167 13.30 4.14 8.38
N ILE A 168 13.69 4.19 7.11
CA ILE A 168 13.01 4.95 6.06
C ILE A 168 12.31 3.93 5.15
N HIS A 169 11.02 4.11 4.87
CA HIS A 169 10.25 3.17 4.06
C HIS A 169 10.62 3.25 2.57
N THR A 170 10.88 4.45 2.07
CA THR A 170 11.37 4.79 0.73
C THR A 170 10.43 4.48 -0.45
N ASP A 171 9.37 3.67 -0.27
CA ASP A 171 8.40 3.38 -1.33
C ASP A 171 6.94 3.44 -0.84
N LEU A 172 6.59 4.49 -0.10
CA LEU A 172 5.21 4.74 0.31
C LEU A 172 4.32 5.07 -0.89
N LYS A 173 3.23 4.34 -1.01
CA LYS A 173 2.18 4.49 -2.03
C LYS A 173 0.91 3.75 -1.60
N PRO A 174 -0.26 4.00 -2.21
CA PRO A 174 -1.52 3.36 -1.84
C PRO A 174 -1.50 1.82 -1.96
N GLU A 175 -0.61 1.23 -2.76
CA GLU A 175 -0.41 -0.21 -2.86
C GLU A 175 0.24 -0.81 -1.61
N ASN A 176 1.11 -0.05 -0.94
CA ASN A 176 1.93 -0.47 0.20
C ASN A 176 1.30 -0.07 1.54
N ILE A 177 -0.01 0.20 1.54
CA ILE A 177 -0.80 0.47 2.73
C ILE A 177 -2.06 -0.39 2.62
N LEU A 178 -2.22 -1.32 3.55
CA LEU A 178 -3.35 -2.27 3.55
C LEU A 178 -4.30 -1.95 4.68
N LEU A 179 -5.60 -2.03 4.41
CA LEU A 179 -6.63 -2.00 5.44
C LEU A 179 -6.46 -3.19 6.39
N ILE A 180 -6.82 -3.03 7.67
CA ILE A 180 -6.79 -4.13 8.63
C ILE A 180 -7.80 -5.20 8.23
N SER A 181 -8.97 -4.79 7.74
CA SER A 181 -10.03 -5.68 7.28
C SER A 181 -10.32 -5.50 5.78
N PRO A 182 -10.75 -6.56 5.08
CA PRO A 182 -11.18 -6.46 3.68
C PRO A 182 -12.33 -5.47 3.47
N ILE A 183 -12.36 -4.80 2.32
CA ILE A 183 -13.46 -3.87 1.95
C ILE A 183 -14.81 -4.61 1.90
N ASN A 184 -14.78 -5.87 1.46
CA ASN A 184 -15.95 -6.74 1.49
C ASN A 184 -15.80 -7.76 2.62
N PRO A 185 -16.61 -7.68 3.69
CA PRO A 185 -16.55 -8.61 4.82
C PRO A 185 -16.71 -10.08 4.42
N SER A 186 -17.38 -10.41 3.32
CA SER A 186 -17.50 -11.80 2.86
C SER A 186 -16.20 -12.39 2.32
N ARG A 187 -15.17 -11.55 2.10
CA ARG A 187 -13.82 -11.99 1.74
C ARG A 187 -12.91 -12.16 2.96
N ASP A 188 -13.39 -11.81 4.14
CA ASP A 188 -12.66 -11.99 5.37
C ASP A 188 -12.77 -13.45 5.85
N PRO A 189 -11.66 -14.21 5.84
CA PRO A 189 -11.68 -15.58 6.34
C PRO A 189 -11.99 -15.65 7.84
N LEU A 190 -11.77 -14.57 8.60
CA LEU A 190 -12.11 -14.50 10.03
C LEU A 190 -13.62 -14.33 10.25
N SER A 191 -14.27 -13.51 9.42
CA SER A 191 -15.71 -13.22 9.56
C SER A 191 -16.61 -14.30 8.97
N THR A 192 -16.13 -15.08 7.99
CA THR A 192 -16.96 -16.04 7.24
C THR A 192 -17.04 -17.44 7.88
N GLY A 193 -16.26 -17.72 8.93
CA GLY A 193 -16.23 -19.04 9.57
C GLY A 193 -15.83 -20.16 8.60
N ALA A 194 -15.18 -19.83 7.49
CA ALA A 194 -14.80 -20.79 6.47
C ALA A 194 -13.76 -21.77 7.06
N SER A 195 -14.10 -23.06 7.06
CA SER A 195 -13.17 -24.10 7.47
C SER A 195 -11.93 -24.07 6.57
N PRO A 196 -10.72 -24.08 7.15
CA PRO A 196 -9.50 -24.09 6.36
C PRO A 196 -9.43 -25.38 5.53
N ILE A 197 -8.90 -25.27 4.32
CA ILE A 197 -8.60 -26.42 3.48
C ILE A 197 -7.31 -27.04 4.03
N LEU A 198 -7.45 -28.15 4.78
CA LEU A 198 -6.32 -28.85 5.41
C LEU A 198 -5.67 -29.89 4.49
N GLU A 199 -6.45 -30.47 3.57
CA GLU A 199 -5.99 -31.48 2.63
C GLU A 199 -6.14 -30.98 1.19
N ARG A 200 -5.30 -31.51 0.29
CA ARG A 200 -5.42 -31.21 -1.14
C ARG A 200 -6.74 -31.78 -1.66
N PRO A 201 -7.57 -30.98 -2.37
CA PRO A 201 -8.76 -31.52 -3.01
C PRO A 201 -8.41 -32.65 -3.98
N GLU A 202 -8.92 -33.86 -3.71
CA GLU A 202 -8.77 -35.01 -4.59
C GLU A 202 -9.36 -34.69 -5.97
N GLY A 203 -8.60 -34.96 -7.04
CA GLY A 203 -9.04 -34.71 -8.42
C GLY A 203 -8.57 -33.39 -9.06
N SER A 204 -7.71 -32.61 -8.41
CA SER A 204 -7.03 -31.47 -9.06
C SER A 204 -5.96 -31.95 -10.06
N ILE A 205 -6.41 -32.41 -11.23
CA ILE A 205 -5.57 -32.56 -12.42
C ILE A 205 -4.86 -31.22 -12.60
N SER A 206 -3.52 -31.24 -12.56
CA SER A 206 -2.69 -30.10 -12.94
C SER A 206 -3.26 -29.49 -14.21
N PRO A 207 -3.50 -28.16 -14.29
CA PRO A 207 -4.07 -27.61 -15.51
C PRO A 207 -3.06 -27.88 -16.63
N SER A 208 -3.39 -28.84 -17.49
CA SER A 208 -2.59 -29.08 -18.69
C SER A 208 -2.63 -27.79 -19.52
N PRO A 209 -1.61 -27.50 -20.34
CA PRO A 209 -1.63 -26.35 -21.24
C PRO A 209 -2.96 -26.23 -22.01
N SER A 210 -3.56 -27.39 -22.35
CA SER A 210 -4.87 -27.49 -23.02
C SER A 210 -6.07 -27.01 -22.19
N HIS A 211 -6.07 -27.16 -20.85
CA HIS A 211 -7.16 -26.71 -19.98
C HIS A 211 -7.11 -25.20 -19.75
N MET A 212 -5.90 -24.63 -19.70
CA MET A 212 -5.71 -23.17 -19.64
C MET A 212 -6.08 -22.52 -20.97
N GLU A 213 -5.72 -23.13 -22.09
CA GLU A 213 -6.13 -22.68 -23.43
C GLU A 213 -7.65 -22.73 -23.61
N LYS A 214 -8.32 -23.75 -23.06
CA LYS A 214 -9.79 -23.82 -22.99
C LYS A 214 -10.39 -22.71 -22.13
N ARG A 215 -9.74 -22.32 -21.02
CA ARG A 215 -10.15 -21.16 -20.18
C ARG A 215 -9.96 -19.84 -20.92
N LEU A 216 -8.82 -19.64 -21.59
CA LEU A 216 -8.54 -18.47 -22.42
C LEU A 216 -9.54 -18.36 -23.58
N LYS A 217 -9.82 -19.47 -24.28
CA LYS A 217 -10.83 -19.54 -25.36
C LYS A 217 -12.25 -19.28 -24.85
N ARG A 218 -12.61 -19.74 -23.64
CA ARG A 218 -13.89 -19.39 -22.99
C ARG A 218 -13.97 -17.90 -22.61
N ARG A 219 -12.87 -17.31 -22.11
CA ARG A 219 -12.77 -15.87 -21.78
C ARG A 219 -12.86 -15.01 -23.04
N ALA A 220 -12.12 -15.38 -24.09
CA ALA A 220 -12.16 -14.75 -25.41
C ALA A 220 -13.56 -14.85 -26.03
N ARG A 221 -14.24 -16.01 -25.95
CA ARG A 221 -15.63 -16.15 -26.41
C ARG A 221 -16.62 -15.26 -25.64
N ARG A 222 -16.45 -15.07 -24.32
CA ARG A 222 -17.27 -14.12 -23.54
C ARG A 222 -17.02 -12.67 -23.95
N MET A 223 -15.77 -12.29 -24.21
CA MET A 223 -15.41 -10.98 -24.76
C MET A 223 -15.97 -10.76 -26.17
N SER A 224 -15.93 -11.78 -27.04
CA SER A 224 -16.51 -11.68 -28.39
C SER A 224 -18.04 -11.58 -28.34
N MET A 225 -18.70 -12.29 -27.41
CA MET A 225 -20.15 -12.17 -27.21
C MET A 225 -20.56 -10.80 -26.66
N SER A 226 -19.73 -10.15 -25.83
CA SER A 226 -20.00 -8.79 -25.34
C SER A 226 -19.76 -7.70 -26.39
N LEU A 227 -19.07 -8.02 -27.49
CA LEU A 227 -18.88 -7.12 -28.64
C LEU A 227 -20.02 -7.24 -29.67
N SER A 228 -20.73 -8.37 -29.71
CA SER A 228 -21.83 -8.63 -30.66
C SER A 228 -23.23 -8.29 -30.13
N MET A 229 -23.40 -8.15 -28.81
CA MET A 229 -24.64 -7.62 -28.23
C MET A 229 -24.35 -6.23 -27.67
N GLY A 230 -25.01 -5.21 -28.22
CA GLY A 230 -24.92 -3.84 -27.71
C GLY A 230 -25.15 -3.80 -26.20
N ARG A 231 -24.43 -2.89 -25.52
CA ARG A 231 -24.47 -2.62 -24.08
C ARG A 231 -25.88 -2.75 -23.48
N GLY A 232 -26.23 -3.96 -23.07
CA GLY A 232 -27.13 -4.21 -21.96
C GLY A 232 -26.22 -4.52 -20.79
N ASP A 233 -26.03 -3.53 -19.91
CA ASP A 233 -25.41 -3.77 -18.61
C ASP A 233 -26.15 -4.95 -17.97
N SER A 234 -25.45 -6.08 -17.86
CA SER A 234 -25.80 -7.05 -16.83
C SER A 234 -25.49 -6.32 -15.53
N ILE A 235 -26.52 -5.75 -14.92
CA ILE A 235 -26.45 -5.14 -13.61
C ILE A 235 -26.13 -6.29 -12.65
N ASP A 236 -24.84 -6.59 -12.49
CA ASP A 236 -24.36 -7.05 -11.19
C ASP A 236 -24.69 -5.90 -10.26
N GLU A 237 -25.78 -6.05 -9.53
CA GLU A 237 -26.28 -5.12 -8.54
C GLU A 237 -25.25 -5.12 -7.39
N TYR A 238 -24.15 -4.38 -7.58
CA TYR A 238 -23.23 -4.09 -6.50
C TYR A 238 -24.06 -3.38 -5.44
N PRO A 239 -24.16 -3.92 -4.20
CA PRO A 239 -24.84 -3.21 -3.13
C PRO A 239 -24.28 -1.79 -3.07
N LYS A 240 -25.15 -0.80 -2.81
CA LYS A 240 -24.79 0.63 -2.70
C LYS A 240 -23.45 0.72 -1.97
N ARG A 241 -22.40 1.13 -2.69
CA ARG A 241 -21.05 1.19 -2.14
C ARG A 241 -21.02 2.26 -1.05
N ASN A 242 -21.08 1.84 0.20
CA ASN A 242 -21.10 2.76 1.33
C ASN A 242 -19.73 2.78 2.01
N ILE A 243 -18.90 3.78 1.68
CA ILE A 243 -17.58 3.93 2.29
C ILE A 243 -17.65 4.28 3.77
N GLU A 244 -18.77 4.80 4.26
CA GLU A 244 -18.94 5.14 5.67
C GLU A 244 -18.88 3.90 6.57
N GLU A 245 -19.35 2.76 6.07
CA GLU A 245 -19.37 1.46 6.77
C GLU A 245 -18.03 0.70 6.71
N ILE A 246 -17.08 1.16 5.88
CA ILE A 246 -15.77 0.52 5.76
C ILE A 246 -14.91 0.94 6.95
N ASP A 247 -14.34 -0.04 7.66
CA ASP A 247 -13.23 0.18 8.59
C ASP A 247 -11.98 0.55 7.78
N VAL A 248 -11.53 1.79 7.94
CA VAL A 248 -10.40 2.34 7.17
C VAL A 248 -9.09 2.32 7.95
N ARG A 249 -9.05 1.69 9.14
CA ARG A 249 -7.78 1.44 9.84
C ARG A 249 -6.87 0.65 8.93
N CYS A 250 -5.60 1.04 8.85
CA CYS A 250 -4.66 0.49 7.89
C CYS A 250 -3.26 0.37 8.48
N LYS A 251 -2.42 -0.47 7.85
CA LYS A 251 -1.03 -0.68 8.22
C LYS A 251 -0.10 -0.45 7.02
N ILE A 252 1.09 0.07 7.29
CA ILE A 252 2.19 0.16 6.33
C ILE A 252 2.76 -1.26 6.11
N VAL A 253 2.96 -1.63 4.84
CA VAL A 253 3.46 -2.95 4.44
C VAL A 253 4.56 -2.82 3.39
N ASP A 254 5.21 -3.95 3.07
CA ASP A 254 6.21 -4.10 1.99
C ASP A 254 7.50 -3.29 2.19
N PHE A 255 8.38 -3.84 3.03
CA PHE A 255 9.66 -3.24 3.42
C PHE A 255 10.82 -3.62 2.49
N GLY A 256 10.53 -4.20 1.31
CA GLY A 256 11.56 -4.66 0.38
C GLY A 256 12.48 -3.57 -0.18
N ASN A 257 12.04 -2.31 -0.13
CA ASN A 257 12.83 -1.13 -0.53
C ASN A 257 13.26 -0.27 0.67
N ALA A 258 12.83 -0.60 1.88
CA ALA A 258 13.16 0.18 3.07
C ALA A 258 14.66 0.12 3.40
N CYS A 259 15.16 1.11 4.12
CA CYS A 259 16.56 1.15 4.55
C CYS A 259 16.69 1.77 5.94
N TRP A 260 17.80 1.50 6.63
CA TRP A 260 18.15 2.25 7.84
C TRP A 260 18.73 3.61 7.44
N ALA A 261 18.42 4.64 8.21
CA ALA A 261 18.83 6.00 7.89
C ALA A 261 20.36 6.19 7.86
N ASP A 262 21.09 5.37 8.60
CA ASP A 262 22.56 5.33 8.64
C ASP A 262 23.18 4.35 7.62
N ASN A 263 22.36 3.55 6.91
CA ASN A 263 22.81 2.59 5.91
C ASN A 263 21.89 2.57 4.68
N GLN A 264 22.09 3.55 3.80
CA GLN A 264 21.32 3.73 2.56
C GLN A 264 22.00 3.01 1.38
N PHE A 265 21.29 2.12 0.69
CA PHE A 265 21.83 1.27 -0.38
C PHE A 265 21.76 1.89 -1.79
N THR A 266 20.87 2.86 -2.00
CA THR A 266 20.62 3.48 -3.30
C THR A 266 20.04 4.89 -3.14
N ASP A 267 20.40 5.78 -4.07
CA ASP A 267 19.80 7.12 -4.21
C ASP A 267 18.53 7.12 -5.08
N LEU A 268 18.24 5.99 -5.75
CA LEU A 268 17.07 5.83 -6.60
C LEU A 268 15.97 5.12 -5.83
N VAL A 269 15.18 5.92 -5.11
CA VAL A 269 14.06 5.48 -4.28
C VAL A 269 12.74 6.10 -4.75
N GLN A 270 11.64 5.66 -4.11
CA GLN A 270 10.25 6.08 -4.33
C GLN A 270 9.68 5.75 -5.70
N THR A 271 8.43 5.31 -5.70
CA THR A 271 7.61 5.26 -6.91
C THR A 271 7.38 6.67 -7.47
N ARG A 272 7.36 6.78 -8.80
CA ARG A 272 7.43 8.04 -9.55
C ARG A 272 6.54 9.16 -9.03
N GLN A 273 5.25 8.90 -8.84
CA GLN A 273 4.25 9.92 -8.50
C GLN A 273 4.32 10.40 -7.05
N TYR A 274 5.04 9.66 -6.20
CA TYR A 274 5.23 9.95 -4.78
C TYR A 274 6.68 10.37 -4.48
N ARG A 275 7.51 10.57 -5.52
CA ARG A 275 8.94 10.85 -5.39
C ARG A 275 9.19 12.31 -5.01
N ALA A 276 9.99 12.50 -3.97
CA ALA A 276 10.36 13.79 -3.44
C ALA A 276 11.38 14.52 -4.34
N PRO A 277 11.41 15.86 -4.34
CA PRO A 277 12.31 16.63 -5.19
C PRO A 277 13.79 16.36 -4.93
N GLU A 278 14.19 16.16 -3.67
CA GLU A 278 15.57 15.87 -3.30
C GLU A 278 16.08 14.54 -3.90
N VAL A 279 15.18 13.58 -4.14
CA VAL A 279 15.50 12.31 -4.79
C VAL A 279 15.70 12.51 -6.29
N ILE A 280 14.82 13.29 -6.94
CA ILE A 280 14.97 13.64 -8.38
C ILE A 280 16.27 14.40 -8.62
N LEU A 281 16.58 15.36 -7.73
CA LEU A 281 17.76 16.21 -7.83
C LEU A 281 19.04 15.54 -7.33
N GLN A 282 18.93 14.37 -6.70
CA GLN A 282 20.04 13.66 -6.04
C GLN A 282 20.78 14.59 -5.06
N ALA A 283 20.03 15.19 -4.13
CA ALA A 283 20.53 16.11 -3.12
C ALA A 283 20.74 15.44 -1.74
N GLY A 284 20.72 14.10 -1.70
CA GLY A 284 20.63 13.31 -0.47
C GLY A 284 19.20 13.25 0.07
N TYR A 285 18.88 12.18 0.81
CA TYR A 285 17.57 12.00 1.40
C TYR A 285 17.64 11.50 2.85
N SER A 286 16.51 11.67 3.54
CA SER A 286 16.29 11.22 4.93
C SER A 286 14.80 10.88 5.10
N TYR A 287 14.32 10.75 6.34
CA TYR A 287 12.92 10.47 6.69
C TYR A 287 11.89 11.37 5.98
N SER A 288 12.30 12.60 5.61
CA SER A 288 11.48 13.60 4.92
C SER A 288 10.89 13.14 3.58
N ILE A 289 11.47 12.12 2.92
CA ILE A 289 10.93 11.60 1.66
C ILE A 289 9.65 10.82 1.88
N ASP A 290 9.54 10.09 2.99
CA ASP A 290 8.31 9.37 3.34
C ASP A 290 7.20 10.37 3.66
N MET A 291 7.53 11.48 4.32
CA MET A 291 6.58 12.56 4.61
C MET A 291 6.05 13.23 3.33
N TRP A 292 6.88 13.36 2.30
CA TRP A 292 6.45 13.82 0.97
C TRP A 292 5.51 12.81 0.30
N SER A 293 5.90 11.53 0.26
CA SER A 293 5.05 10.46 -0.28
C SER A 293 3.70 10.40 0.43
N PHE A 294 3.70 10.53 1.76
CA PHE A 294 2.49 10.60 2.58
C PHE A 294 1.55 11.73 2.15
N ALA A 295 2.06 12.94 1.90
CA ALA A 295 1.24 14.05 1.44
C ALA A 295 0.63 13.79 0.04
N CYS A 296 1.40 13.18 -0.87
CA CYS A 296 0.89 12.75 -2.17
C CYS A 296 -0.25 11.72 -2.02
N ILE A 297 -0.10 10.74 -1.12
CA ILE A 297 -1.13 9.73 -0.82
C ILE A 297 -2.38 10.39 -0.24
N ALA A 298 -2.24 11.29 0.74
CA ALA A 298 -3.37 11.98 1.34
C ALA A 298 -4.18 12.77 0.29
N PHE A 299 -3.50 13.47 -0.62
CA PHE A 299 -4.16 14.16 -1.73
C PHE A 299 -4.90 13.19 -2.66
N GLU A 300 -4.27 12.07 -3.03
CA GLU A 300 -4.88 11.08 -3.92
C GLU A 300 -6.09 10.39 -3.28
N LEU A 301 -6.04 10.10 -1.98
CA LEU A 301 -7.19 9.58 -1.25
C LEU A 301 -8.35 10.58 -1.28
N ALA A 302 -8.08 11.86 -1.05
CA ALA A 302 -9.11 12.90 -1.00
C ALA A 302 -9.72 13.22 -2.37
N THR A 303 -8.96 13.08 -3.45
CA THR A 303 -9.36 13.56 -4.79
C THR A 303 -9.62 12.44 -5.80
N GLY A 304 -9.03 11.27 -5.60
CA GLY A 304 -8.96 10.17 -6.56
C GLY A 304 -7.88 10.33 -7.65
N ASP A 305 -7.18 11.47 -7.68
CA ASP A 305 -6.14 11.79 -8.67
C ASP A 305 -4.75 11.85 -8.01
N MET A 306 -3.73 11.37 -8.73
CA MET A 306 -2.34 11.56 -8.32
C MET A 306 -1.99 13.06 -8.29
N LEU A 307 -1.34 13.51 -7.20
CA LEU A 307 -0.93 14.92 -7.05
C LEU A 307 0.02 15.36 -8.17
N PHE A 308 1.02 14.52 -8.46
CA PHE A 308 1.97 14.73 -9.54
C PHE A 308 1.95 13.52 -10.48
N ASN A 309 1.60 13.77 -11.75
CA ASN A 309 1.58 12.75 -12.80
C ASN A 309 2.41 13.20 -14.01
N PRO A 310 3.75 13.23 -13.85
CA PRO A 310 4.64 13.80 -14.84
C PRO A 310 4.67 12.96 -16.12
N ARG A 311 4.98 13.61 -17.24
CA ARG A 311 5.07 12.98 -18.56
C ARG A 311 6.33 13.42 -19.29
N ALA A 312 6.93 12.50 -20.04
CA ALA A 312 7.94 12.89 -21.01
C ALA A 312 7.30 13.69 -22.15
N GLY A 313 7.97 14.75 -22.58
CA GLY A 313 7.51 15.60 -23.67
C GLY A 313 8.59 15.91 -24.69
N GLN A 314 8.24 16.66 -25.73
CA GLN A 314 9.22 17.05 -26.73
C GLN A 314 10.21 18.04 -26.13
N GLY A 315 11.45 17.58 -25.98
CA GLY A 315 12.54 18.42 -25.50
C GLY A 315 12.56 18.64 -23.99
N PHE A 316 11.86 17.85 -23.18
CA PHE A 316 12.08 17.79 -21.73
C PHE A 316 11.87 16.36 -21.20
N SER A 317 12.62 16.03 -20.14
CA SER A 317 12.48 14.74 -19.49
C SER A 317 11.25 14.71 -18.60
N GLU A 318 10.76 13.50 -18.29
CA GLU A 318 9.71 13.34 -17.29
C GLU A 318 10.13 13.95 -15.94
N ASP A 319 11.43 13.92 -15.59
CA ASP A 319 11.94 14.49 -14.32
C ASP A 319 11.82 16.01 -14.30
N GLU A 320 12.08 16.66 -15.44
CA GLU A 320 11.92 18.11 -15.56
C GLU A 320 10.44 18.52 -15.50
N ASP A 321 9.55 17.74 -16.12
CA ASP A 321 8.10 17.92 -16.00
C ASP A 321 7.64 17.74 -14.56
N HIS A 322 8.19 16.77 -13.84
CA HIS A 322 7.87 16.55 -12.43
C HIS A 322 8.25 17.76 -11.56
N LEU A 323 9.44 18.32 -11.76
CA LEU A 323 9.87 19.54 -11.08
C LEU A 323 9.01 20.75 -11.49
N ALA A 324 8.56 20.83 -12.75
CA ALA A 324 7.65 21.87 -13.20
C ALA A 324 6.28 21.79 -12.50
N LEU A 325 5.69 20.60 -12.39
CA LEU A 325 4.43 20.38 -11.66
C LEU A 325 4.56 20.79 -10.17
N MET A 326 5.70 20.46 -9.55
CA MET A 326 5.99 20.92 -8.18
C MET A 326 6.05 22.45 -8.10
N MET A 327 6.70 23.12 -9.06
CA MET A 327 6.77 24.57 -9.10
C MET A 327 5.43 25.25 -9.38
N GLU A 328 4.59 24.65 -10.23
CA GLU A 328 3.24 25.15 -10.53
C GLU A 328 2.35 25.16 -9.28
N LEU A 329 2.50 24.16 -8.42
CA LEU A 329 1.73 24.00 -7.19
C LEU A 329 2.31 24.80 -6.01
N LEU A 330 3.63 24.78 -5.84
CA LEU A 330 4.33 25.19 -4.60
C LEU A 330 5.18 26.46 -4.77
N GLY A 331 5.37 26.93 -6.00
CA GLY A 331 6.22 28.07 -6.32
C GLY A 331 7.69 27.70 -6.58
N LYS A 332 8.57 28.70 -6.60
CA LYS A 332 9.98 28.49 -6.98
C LYS A 332 10.73 27.63 -5.97
N PHE A 333 11.62 26.77 -6.47
CA PHE A 333 12.56 26.05 -5.65
C PHE A 333 13.47 27.00 -4.85
N PRO A 334 13.75 26.71 -3.56
CA PRO A 334 14.80 27.39 -2.83
C PRO A 334 16.12 27.31 -3.58
N LYS A 335 16.89 28.41 -3.60
CA LYS A 335 18.15 28.49 -4.36
C LYS A 335 19.12 27.36 -4.02
N LYS A 336 19.20 26.98 -2.74
CA LYS A 336 20.00 25.83 -2.27
C LYS A 336 19.63 24.57 -3.05
N MET A 337 18.35 24.17 -3.02
CA MET A 337 17.86 22.98 -3.74
C MET A 337 18.09 23.05 -5.25
N ALA A 338 17.86 24.20 -5.87
CA ALA A 338 18.05 24.39 -7.31
C ALA A 338 19.52 24.35 -7.76
N THR A 339 20.49 24.41 -6.83
CA THR A 339 21.92 24.53 -7.18
C THR A 339 22.85 23.53 -6.49
N SER A 340 22.38 22.74 -5.51
CA SER A 340 23.24 21.84 -4.72
C SER A 340 23.13 20.35 -5.06
N GLY A 341 22.03 19.89 -5.67
CA GLY A 341 21.84 18.46 -6.00
C GLY A 341 22.75 17.99 -7.14
N ALA A 342 23.18 16.72 -7.16
CA ALA A 342 24.09 16.21 -8.19
C ALA A 342 23.53 16.36 -9.61
N LYS A 343 22.20 16.28 -9.77
CA LYS A 343 21.49 16.47 -11.06
C LYS A 343 20.90 17.86 -11.26
N CYS A 344 21.11 18.82 -10.34
CA CYS A 344 20.45 20.12 -10.45
C CYS A 344 20.78 20.86 -11.75
N LYS A 345 22.01 20.72 -12.26
CA LYS A 345 22.47 21.35 -13.50
C LYS A 345 21.79 20.77 -14.75
N ASP A 346 21.15 19.62 -14.67
CA ASP A 346 20.40 19.06 -15.80
C ASP A 346 19.06 19.77 -16.00
N PHE A 347 18.51 20.34 -14.93
CA PHE A 347 17.16 20.88 -14.87
C PHE A 347 17.11 22.40 -14.71
N PHE A 348 17.97 22.97 -13.85
CA PHE A 348 17.93 24.39 -13.48
C PHE A 348 19.08 25.20 -14.10
N ASP A 349 18.79 26.45 -14.44
CA ASP A 349 19.81 27.45 -14.75
C ASP A 349 20.42 28.08 -13.48
N ARG A 350 21.34 29.04 -13.66
CA ARG A 350 22.02 29.73 -12.56
C ARG A 350 21.11 30.60 -11.68
N PHE A 351 19.89 30.90 -12.15
CA PHE A 351 18.89 31.69 -11.44
C PHE A 351 17.87 30.81 -10.72
N GLY A 352 17.93 29.48 -10.92
CA GLY A 352 17.00 28.52 -10.33
C GLY A 352 15.72 28.33 -11.15
N ASP A 353 15.73 28.72 -12.42
CA ASP A 353 14.62 28.50 -13.34
C ASP A 353 14.86 27.24 -14.20
N LEU A 354 13.77 26.53 -14.56
CA LEU A 354 13.86 25.34 -15.39
C LEU A 354 14.33 25.67 -16.80
N LYS A 355 15.27 24.89 -17.32
CA LYS A 355 15.95 25.16 -18.59
C LYS A 355 15.02 25.05 -19.80
N ARG A 356 14.18 24.02 -19.83
CA ARG A 356 13.38 23.61 -20.99
C ARG A 356 11.90 23.95 -20.80
N ILE A 357 11.36 23.83 -19.58
CA ILE A 357 9.99 24.24 -19.24
C ILE A 357 9.96 25.65 -18.66
N ARG A 358 9.89 26.67 -19.53
CA ARG A 358 10.01 28.09 -19.13
C ARG A 358 8.68 28.78 -18.79
N ARG A 359 7.55 28.16 -19.12
CA ARG A 359 6.21 28.73 -18.91
C ARG A 359 5.40 27.82 -18.00
N LEU A 360 5.38 28.15 -16.71
CA LEU A 360 4.65 27.43 -15.68
C LEU A 360 3.24 27.99 -15.50
N LYS A 361 2.25 27.11 -15.38
CA LYS A 361 0.84 27.45 -15.10
C LYS A 361 0.58 27.35 -13.60
N MET A 362 0.87 28.43 -12.88
CA MET A 362 0.72 28.46 -11.42
C MET A 362 -0.72 28.14 -10.98
N CYS A 363 -0.88 27.10 -10.17
CA CYS A 363 -2.14 26.66 -9.60
C CYS A 363 -1.91 26.19 -8.15
N PRO A 364 -1.91 27.13 -7.18
CA PRO A 364 -1.70 26.78 -5.77
C PRO A 364 -2.73 25.77 -5.25
N LEU A 365 -2.33 24.93 -4.30
CA LEU A 365 -3.12 23.78 -3.82
C LEU A 365 -4.56 24.13 -3.42
N LYS A 366 -4.78 25.17 -2.62
CA LYS A 366 -6.13 25.60 -2.22
C LYS A 366 -7.02 25.92 -3.42
N LYS A 367 -6.48 26.66 -4.40
CA LYS A 367 -7.18 27.02 -5.63
C LYS A 367 -7.52 25.77 -6.44
N LEU A 368 -6.58 24.83 -6.57
CA LEU A 368 -6.79 23.55 -7.22
C LEU A 368 -7.95 22.77 -6.58
N LEU A 369 -7.96 22.67 -5.25
CA LEU A 369 -8.99 21.94 -4.49
C LEU A 369 -10.39 22.55 -4.68
N VAL A 370 -10.52 23.88 -4.61
CA VAL A 370 -11.81 24.57 -4.79
C VAL A 370 -12.27 24.50 -6.26
N GLU A 371 -11.43 24.93 -7.19
CA GLU A 371 -11.85 25.13 -8.58
C GLU A 371 -12.03 23.82 -9.35
N ARG A 372 -11.13 22.84 -9.16
CA ARG A 372 -11.16 21.56 -9.88
C ARG A 372 -11.94 20.49 -9.12
N TYR A 373 -11.64 20.32 -7.83
CA TYR A 373 -12.21 19.24 -7.03
C TYR A 373 -13.47 19.63 -6.25
N LYS A 374 -13.89 20.90 -6.33
CA LYS A 374 -15.14 21.40 -5.74
C LYS A 374 -15.21 21.23 -4.22
N PHE A 375 -14.06 21.28 -3.55
CA PHE A 375 -14.02 21.32 -2.09
C PHE A 375 -14.65 22.61 -1.60
N SER A 376 -15.27 22.57 -0.41
CA SER A 376 -15.68 23.80 0.25
C SER A 376 -14.44 24.65 0.56
N GLU A 377 -14.60 25.97 0.62
CA GLU A 377 -13.49 26.88 0.97
C GLU A 377 -12.84 26.50 2.31
N LYS A 378 -13.67 26.06 3.27
CA LYS A 378 -13.21 25.60 4.59
C LYS A 378 -12.35 24.33 4.46
N ASP A 379 -12.89 23.28 3.85
CA ASP A 379 -12.17 22.02 3.69
C ASP A 379 -10.88 22.17 2.88
N ALA A 380 -10.93 22.96 1.81
CA ALA A 380 -9.76 23.27 0.99
C ALA A 380 -8.69 24.03 1.79
N ASN A 381 -9.10 24.96 2.67
CA ASN A 381 -8.17 25.70 3.53
C ASN A 381 -7.51 24.77 4.55
N GLU A 382 -8.29 24.06 5.34
CA GLU A 382 -7.78 23.19 6.41
C GLU A 382 -6.90 22.06 5.87
N PHE A 383 -7.29 21.46 4.74
CA PHE A 383 -6.50 20.41 4.10
C PHE A 383 -5.22 20.96 3.46
N SER A 384 -5.26 22.16 2.87
CA SER A 384 -4.05 22.80 2.35
C SER A 384 -3.09 23.19 3.46
N GLU A 385 -3.58 23.73 4.57
CA GLU A 385 -2.77 24.06 5.76
C GLU A 385 -2.04 22.83 6.32
N PHE A 386 -2.68 21.66 6.26
CA PHE A 386 -2.04 20.40 6.64
C PHE A 386 -1.00 19.90 5.62
N LEU A 387 -1.31 19.92 4.32
CA LEU A 387 -0.44 19.34 3.29
C LEU A 387 0.75 20.23 2.90
N LEU A 388 0.62 21.55 2.90
CA LEU A 388 1.67 22.45 2.41
C LEU A 388 3.00 22.32 3.18
N PRO A 389 3.03 22.22 4.53
CA PRO A 389 4.28 21.98 5.27
C PRO A 389 4.95 20.66 4.91
N LEU A 390 4.16 19.60 4.64
CA LEU A 390 4.67 18.30 4.20
C LEU A 390 5.25 18.34 2.77
N LEU A 391 4.77 19.27 1.95
CA LEU A 391 5.21 19.49 0.58
C LEU A 391 6.26 20.62 0.47
N ASP A 392 6.92 21.03 1.57
CA ASP A 392 7.99 22.03 1.47
C ASP A 392 9.12 21.48 0.58
N LEU A 393 9.58 22.32 -0.36
CA LEU A 393 10.65 21.97 -1.30
C LEU A 393 12.02 21.84 -0.59
N SER A 394 12.16 22.36 0.63
CA SER A 394 13.31 22.19 1.52
C SER A 394 13.03 21.01 2.47
N PRO A 395 13.71 19.86 2.31
CA PRO A 395 13.42 18.66 3.09
C PRO A 395 13.49 18.88 4.61
N GLU A 396 14.42 19.73 5.06
CA GLU A 396 14.66 20.07 6.47
C GLU A 396 13.53 20.86 7.14
N LYS A 397 12.60 21.41 6.35
CA LYS A 397 11.44 22.16 6.86
C LYS A 397 10.18 21.31 6.99
N ARG A 398 10.18 20.10 6.41
CA ARG A 398 9.01 19.22 6.50
C ARG A 398 8.85 18.73 7.94
N PRO A 399 7.63 18.74 8.49
CA PRO A 399 7.38 18.22 9.82
C PRO A 399 7.63 16.71 9.87
N SER A 400 8.08 16.23 11.03
CA SER A 400 8.08 14.80 11.36
C SER A 400 6.65 14.25 11.52
N ALA A 401 6.50 12.93 11.44
CA ALA A 401 5.22 12.28 11.67
C ALA A 401 4.63 12.61 13.06
N GLN A 402 5.45 12.65 14.11
CA GLN A 402 5.06 13.09 15.46
C GLN A 402 4.41 14.48 15.45
N GLN A 403 5.02 15.44 14.74
CA GLN A 403 4.53 16.81 14.66
C GLN A 403 3.21 16.87 13.88
N CYS A 404 3.07 16.10 12.81
CA CYS A 404 1.82 15.99 12.05
C CYS A 404 0.66 15.41 12.87
N LEU A 405 0.93 14.45 13.76
CA LEU A 405 -0.08 13.93 14.69
C LEU A 405 -0.60 15.00 15.66
N GLN A 406 0.15 16.09 15.85
CA GLN A 406 -0.29 17.21 16.68
C GLN A 406 -1.07 18.29 15.90
N HIS A 407 -1.19 18.17 14.58
CA HIS A 407 -1.84 19.17 13.74
C HIS A 407 -3.37 19.19 13.95
N PRO A 408 -4.04 20.36 13.98
CA PRO A 408 -5.50 20.46 14.19
C PRO A 408 -6.32 19.59 13.22
N TRP A 409 -5.95 19.61 11.93
CA TRP A 409 -6.61 18.78 10.92
C TRP A 409 -6.56 17.27 11.23
N ILE A 410 -5.60 16.78 12.02
CA ILE A 410 -5.54 15.38 12.47
C ILE A 410 -6.25 15.21 13.84
N LYS A 411 -6.05 16.15 14.77
CA LYS A 411 -6.63 16.08 16.13
C LYS A 411 -8.15 16.15 16.19
N ASP A 412 -8.80 16.81 15.23
CA ASP A 412 -10.25 17.00 15.19
C ASP A 412 -11.05 15.72 14.84
N ILE A 413 -10.45 14.54 15.01
CA ILE A 413 -11.19 13.28 14.97
C ILE A 413 -11.56 12.95 16.41
N ASP A 414 -12.87 12.79 16.68
CA ASP A 414 -13.37 11.94 17.76
C ASP A 414 -13.02 10.48 17.43
N TYR A 415 -11.73 10.20 17.29
CA TYR A 415 -11.23 8.87 17.11
C TYR A 415 -11.13 8.33 18.54
N ALA A 416 -11.67 7.15 18.77
CA ALA A 416 -11.46 6.39 19.99
C ALA A 416 -10.33 5.36 19.84
N PRO A 417 -9.08 5.71 19.43
CA PRO A 417 -7.96 4.78 19.50
C PRO A 417 -7.30 4.80 20.88
N PHE A 418 -7.73 5.66 21.80
CA PHE A 418 -7.04 5.89 23.08
C PHE A 418 -7.54 5.01 24.24
N ASP A 419 -8.77 4.47 24.19
CA ASP A 419 -9.30 3.64 25.29
C ASP A 419 -8.70 2.22 25.37
N ILE A 420 -7.94 1.81 24.35
CA ILE A 420 -7.22 0.52 24.36
C ILE A 420 -5.79 0.68 24.90
N ILE A 421 -5.21 1.88 24.83
CA ILE A 421 -3.83 2.14 25.30
C ILE A 421 -3.80 2.35 26.83
N ASN A 422 -4.88 2.84 27.43
CA ASN A 422 -4.94 3.10 28.89
C ASN A 422 -5.55 1.98 29.74
N ASN A 423 -6.17 0.95 29.15
CA ASN A 423 -6.80 -0.16 29.89
C ASN A 423 -5.97 -1.46 29.90
N GLY A 424 -4.64 -1.33 29.85
CA GLY A 424 -3.70 -2.43 30.09
C GLY A 424 -3.62 -2.85 31.57
N ASN A 425 -4.76 -3.00 32.26
CA ASN A 425 -4.81 -3.55 33.62
C ASN A 425 -6.18 -4.13 34.08
N SER A 426 -7.03 -4.60 33.16
CA SER A 426 -8.31 -5.22 33.59
C SER A 426 -8.86 -6.30 32.66
N LEU A 427 -7.99 -7.14 32.08
CA LEU A 427 -8.39 -8.39 31.42
C LEU A 427 -7.71 -9.63 32.00
N GLU A 428 -7.27 -9.56 33.26
CA GLU A 428 -7.07 -10.75 34.10
C GLU A 428 -8.19 -10.78 35.15
N ASN A 429 -9.20 -11.62 34.88
CA ASN A 429 -10.13 -12.27 35.83
C ASN A 429 -11.52 -12.44 35.20
N LEU A 430 -11.61 -13.27 34.16
CA LEU A 430 -12.84 -14.02 33.90
C LEU A 430 -12.52 -15.50 33.85
N ASN A 431 -12.23 -16.04 35.04
CA ASN A 431 -12.35 -17.45 35.30
C ASN A 431 -13.29 -17.65 36.49
N VAL A 432 -14.05 -18.74 36.40
CA VAL A 432 -14.91 -19.37 37.41
C VAL A 432 -16.37 -18.89 37.46
N GLY A 433 -17.22 -19.66 36.78
CA GLY A 433 -18.68 -19.57 36.86
C GLY A 433 -19.40 -20.86 36.48
N MET A 434 -18.82 -22.04 36.75
CA MET A 434 -19.63 -23.26 36.87
C MET A 434 -20.58 -23.10 38.06
N ARG A 435 -21.89 -23.14 37.81
CA ARG A 435 -22.95 -23.82 38.61
C ARG A 435 -24.31 -23.22 38.25
N ASN A 436 -25.21 -24.03 37.71
CA ASN A 436 -26.58 -24.23 38.20
C ASN A 436 -27.37 -25.10 37.21
N LEU A 437 -27.16 -26.42 37.30
CA LEU A 437 -28.16 -27.41 36.91
C LEU A 437 -29.05 -27.65 38.13
N GLN A 438 -30.27 -27.13 38.10
CA GLN A 438 -31.31 -27.50 39.06
C GLN A 438 -31.98 -28.80 38.58
N ILE A 439 -31.80 -29.86 39.35
CA ILE A 439 -32.59 -31.09 39.25
C ILE A 439 -33.89 -30.85 40.02
N ALA A 440 -35.02 -30.96 39.33
CA ALA A 440 -36.33 -31.03 39.95
C ALA A 440 -36.55 -32.46 40.49
N VAL A 441 -36.79 -32.58 41.80
CA VAL A 441 -37.35 -33.79 42.41
C VAL A 441 -38.79 -33.46 42.78
N GLY A 442 -39.73 -34.10 42.08
CA GLY A 442 -41.13 -34.15 42.44
C GLY A 442 -41.36 -35.04 43.66
N LYS A 443 -42.40 -34.69 44.42
CA LYS A 443 -42.87 -35.31 45.66
C LYS A 443 -43.09 -36.81 45.59
#